data_AF-A0A3S3TJ14-F1
#
_entry.id   AF-A0A3S3TJ14-F1
#
_cell.length_a   1.000
_cell.length_b   1.000
_cell.length_c   1.000
_cell.angle_alpha   90.00
_cell.angle_beta   90.00
_cell.angle_gamma   90.00
#
_symmetry.space_group_name_H-M   'P 1'
#
loop_
_entity.id
_entity.type
_entity.pdbx_description
1 polymer ?
#
loop_
_entity_poly.entity_id
_entity_poly.type
_entity_poly.pdbx_seq_one_letter_code
_entity_poly.pdbx_strand_id
1 'polypeptide(L)'
;MTHKLFIIGNGFDLHHGIPSRYSDFGAYVKTADPEVARLINDYLFVDENFWNCFEERLATFDSNLIIDHAEQFLMPYSVEDWSDSYHHDFEYEIGKIVRGLSNTMRSRFAEWIRMLPIPVSGAAPTVHCIDLAATFLTFNYTPTLQQLYGVSDDQVLHIHGRAADPDSAIMLGHGWERRTEEMMTPTIDENTDTRVAGGYHLIDGYFADTFKPTAQILAQNRAWFNRLVSVSDVWVLGHSLADVWTCNGFVPVTYLTMPPWPRMRGG
;
A
#
# COMPACT_ATOMS: atom_id res chain seq x y z
N MET A 1 29.55 22.05 5.34
CA MET A 1 28.97 21.54 4.08
C MET A 1 27.49 21.35 4.34
N THR A 2 26.61 21.85 3.46
CA THR A 2 25.16 21.65 3.57
C THR A 2 24.82 20.26 3.06
N HIS A 3 24.27 19.38 3.91
CA HIS A 3 23.80 18.07 3.48
C HIS A 3 22.32 18.19 3.12
N LYS A 4 22.00 17.90 1.86
CA LYS A 4 20.63 17.97 1.35
C LYS A 4 19.96 16.60 1.41
N LEU A 5 18.70 16.60 1.82
CA LEU A 5 17.79 15.46 1.69
C LEU A 5 16.71 15.81 0.67
N PHE A 6 16.52 14.96 -0.33
CA PHE A 6 15.37 15.00 -1.22
C PHE A 6 14.34 13.95 -0.79
N ILE A 7 13.09 14.36 -0.70
CA ILE A 7 11.93 13.50 -0.48
C ILE A 7 11.13 13.48 -1.78
N ILE A 8 11.06 12.31 -2.41
CA ILE A 8 10.50 12.12 -3.75
C ILE A 8 9.18 11.36 -3.68
N GLY A 9 8.13 11.94 -4.27
CA GLY A 9 6.80 11.33 -4.42
C GLY A 9 6.42 11.08 -5.87
N ASN A 10 5.26 10.46 -6.09
CA ASN A 10 4.86 9.91 -7.39
C ASN A 10 4.76 10.96 -8.50
N GLY A 11 4.44 12.21 -8.16
CA GLY A 11 4.46 13.34 -9.08
C GLY A 11 5.80 13.57 -9.77
N PHE A 12 6.91 13.06 -9.20
CA PHE A 12 8.21 13.06 -9.86
C PHE A 12 8.20 12.11 -11.06
N ASP A 13 7.76 10.87 -10.90
CA ASP A 13 7.63 9.92 -12.01
C ASP A 13 6.66 10.44 -13.08
N LEU A 14 5.52 10.99 -12.64
CA LEU A 14 4.52 11.59 -13.54
C LEU A 14 5.08 12.78 -14.33
N HIS A 15 5.92 13.61 -13.71
CA HIS A 15 6.59 14.72 -14.39
C HIS A 15 7.49 14.24 -15.53
N HIS A 16 8.07 13.05 -15.39
CA HIS A 16 8.88 12.43 -16.44
C HIS A 16 8.03 11.62 -17.44
N GLY A 17 6.71 11.60 -17.30
CA GLY A 17 5.81 10.88 -18.20
C GLY A 17 5.73 9.37 -17.94
N ILE A 18 6.17 8.91 -16.76
CA ILE A 18 5.99 7.53 -16.35
C ILE A 18 4.53 7.34 -15.88
N PRO A 19 3.75 6.40 -16.45
CA PRO A 19 2.34 6.21 -16.09
C PRO A 19 2.20 5.41 -14.79
N SER A 20 2.60 6.02 -13.68
CA SER A 20 2.68 5.39 -12.35
C SER A 20 1.51 5.76 -11.43
N ARG A 21 0.37 6.26 -11.96
CA ARG A 21 -0.82 6.52 -11.11
C ARG A 21 -1.46 5.20 -10.70
N TYR A 22 -2.12 5.17 -9.55
CA TYR A 22 -2.97 4.04 -9.19
C TYR A 22 -4.12 3.82 -10.19
N SER A 23 -4.62 4.87 -10.85
CA SER A 23 -5.58 4.72 -11.95
C SER A 23 -4.99 3.96 -13.16
N ASP A 24 -3.69 4.11 -13.42
CA ASP A 24 -2.99 3.39 -14.48
C ASP A 24 -2.84 1.91 -14.10
N PHE A 25 -2.57 1.61 -12.82
CA PHE A 25 -2.66 0.25 -12.27
C PHE A 25 -4.08 -0.34 -12.43
N GLY A 26 -5.12 0.46 -12.14
CA GLY A 26 -6.50 0.06 -12.34
C GLY A 26 -6.84 -0.28 -13.79
N ALA A 27 -6.26 0.44 -14.76
CA ALA A 27 -6.39 0.11 -16.18
C ALA A 27 -5.65 -1.18 -16.54
N TYR A 28 -4.45 -1.38 -15.99
CA TYR A 28 -3.66 -2.59 -16.18
C TYR A 28 -4.38 -3.84 -15.62
N VAL A 29 -4.88 -3.80 -14.39
CA VAL A 29 -5.48 -4.99 -13.77
C VAL A 29 -6.75 -5.42 -14.49
N LYS A 30 -7.52 -4.49 -15.08
CA LYS A 30 -8.69 -4.81 -15.90
C LYS A 30 -8.36 -5.70 -17.11
N THR A 31 -7.15 -5.59 -17.66
CA THR A 31 -6.73 -6.39 -18.81
C THR A 31 -5.93 -7.62 -18.39
N ALA A 32 -5.04 -7.48 -17.41
CA ALA A 32 -4.16 -8.55 -16.96
C ALA A 32 -4.86 -9.58 -16.05
N ASP A 33 -5.82 -9.13 -15.24
CA ASP A 33 -6.52 -9.98 -14.27
C ASP A 33 -7.97 -9.48 -14.04
N PRO A 34 -8.89 -9.79 -14.97
CA PRO A 34 -10.28 -9.32 -14.90
C PRO A 34 -11.03 -9.77 -13.63
N GLU A 35 -10.62 -10.90 -13.04
CA GLU A 35 -11.20 -11.39 -11.78
C GLU A 35 -10.84 -10.46 -10.63
N VAL A 36 -9.56 -10.13 -10.45
CA VAL A 36 -9.14 -9.16 -9.42
C VAL A 36 -9.79 -7.80 -9.67
N ALA A 37 -9.86 -7.35 -10.93
CA ALA A 37 -10.52 -6.10 -11.27
C ALA A 37 -12.00 -6.09 -10.87
N ARG A 38 -12.71 -7.21 -11.06
CA ARG A 38 -14.10 -7.36 -10.59
C ARG A 38 -14.17 -7.29 -9.07
N LEU A 39 -13.33 -8.04 -8.36
CA LEU A 39 -13.30 -8.02 -6.89
C LEU A 39 -13.07 -6.61 -6.33
N ILE A 40 -12.18 -5.82 -6.94
CA ILE A 40 -11.91 -4.43 -6.53
C ILE A 40 -13.20 -3.61 -6.63
N ASN A 41 -13.92 -3.71 -7.75
CA ASN A 41 -15.16 -2.97 -7.97
C ASN A 41 -16.28 -3.42 -7.01
N ASP A 42 -16.38 -4.72 -6.76
CA ASP A 42 -17.47 -5.29 -5.98
C ASP A 42 -17.31 -5.02 -4.48
N TYR A 43 -16.09 -5.02 -3.94
CA TYR A 43 -15.86 -5.07 -2.47
C TYR A 43 -15.08 -3.91 -1.85
N LEU A 44 -14.56 -2.96 -2.64
CA LEU A 44 -13.77 -1.82 -2.13
C LEU A 44 -14.43 -0.44 -2.31
N PHE A 45 -15.76 -0.40 -2.48
CA PHE A 45 -16.55 0.83 -2.66
C PHE A 45 -15.93 1.78 -3.70
N VAL A 46 -15.80 1.35 -4.95
CA VAL A 46 -15.17 2.17 -5.99
C VAL A 46 -16.05 3.38 -6.34
N ASP A 47 -15.48 4.57 -6.17
CA ASP A 47 -16.04 5.86 -6.59
C ASP A 47 -15.03 6.64 -7.46
N GLU A 48 -15.35 7.89 -7.79
CA GLU A 48 -14.50 8.76 -8.62
C GLU A 48 -13.11 9.04 -7.99
N ASN A 49 -13.00 8.98 -6.66
CA ASN A 49 -11.77 9.26 -5.92
C ASN A 49 -11.02 7.99 -5.49
N PHE A 50 -11.58 6.81 -5.71
CA PHE A 50 -11.04 5.53 -5.25
C PHE A 50 -9.55 5.37 -5.55
N TRP A 51 -9.14 5.60 -6.81
CA TRP A 51 -7.74 5.44 -7.21
C TRP A 51 -6.82 6.53 -6.61
N ASN A 52 -7.36 7.69 -6.23
CA ASN A 52 -6.57 8.74 -5.59
C ASN A 52 -6.29 8.43 -4.11
N CYS A 53 -7.24 7.81 -3.40
CA CYS A 53 -7.06 7.34 -2.01
C CYS A 53 -6.87 5.79 -1.97
N PHE A 54 -6.30 5.15 -3.00
CA PHE A 54 -6.33 3.68 -3.17
C PHE A 54 -5.83 2.89 -1.95
N GLU A 55 -4.66 3.23 -1.41
CA GLU A 55 -4.11 2.56 -0.22
C GLU A 55 -5.00 2.72 1.00
N GLU A 56 -5.64 3.89 1.20
CA GLU A 56 -6.59 4.10 2.29
C GLU A 56 -7.86 3.28 2.08
N ARG A 57 -8.32 3.14 0.84
CA ARG A 57 -9.52 2.35 0.49
C ARG A 57 -9.33 0.84 0.63
N LEU A 58 -8.10 0.35 0.74
CA LEU A 58 -7.86 -1.04 1.16
C LEU A 58 -8.37 -1.30 2.59
N ALA A 59 -8.43 -0.27 3.44
CA ALA A 59 -9.03 -0.38 4.77
C ALA A 59 -10.57 -0.33 4.75
N THR A 60 -11.20 0.03 3.63
CA THR A 60 -12.67 0.13 3.51
C THR A 60 -13.30 -1.12 2.92
N PHE A 61 -12.71 -2.29 3.17
CA PHE A 61 -13.18 -3.58 2.68
C PHE A 61 -14.56 -3.94 3.25
N ASP A 62 -15.56 -4.11 2.38
CA ASP A 62 -16.94 -4.40 2.79
C ASP A 62 -17.09 -5.85 3.23
N SER A 63 -16.82 -6.08 4.52
CA SER A 63 -16.89 -7.41 5.10
C SER A 63 -18.32 -7.95 5.14
N ASN A 64 -19.33 -7.09 5.27
CA ASN A 64 -20.73 -7.51 5.31
C ASN A 64 -21.17 -8.03 3.94
N LEU A 65 -20.83 -7.31 2.87
CA LEU A 65 -21.17 -7.75 1.51
C LEU A 65 -20.54 -9.11 1.15
N ILE A 66 -19.34 -9.38 1.65
CA ILE A 66 -18.66 -10.67 1.47
C ILE A 66 -19.36 -11.79 2.24
N ILE A 67 -19.75 -11.51 3.49
CA ILE A 67 -20.52 -12.46 4.30
C ILE A 67 -21.86 -12.75 3.63
N ASP A 68 -22.63 -11.72 3.24
CA ASP A 68 -23.91 -11.86 2.53
C ASP A 68 -23.77 -12.69 1.25
N HIS A 69 -22.66 -12.54 0.52
CA HIS A 69 -22.36 -13.36 -0.65
C HIS A 69 -22.07 -14.82 -0.27
N ALA A 70 -21.20 -15.04 0.72
CA ALA A 70 -20.78 -16.36 1.16
C ALA A 70 -21.92 -17.15 1.84
N GLU A 71 -22.86 -16.48 2.51
CA GLU A 71 -24.04 -17.08 3.14
C GLU A 71 -24.93 -17.80 2.13
N GLN A 72 -24.91 -17.39 0.85
CA GLN A 72 -25.64 -18.06 -0.24
C GLN A 72 -25.15 -19.50 -0.47
N PHE A 73 -23.96 -19.84 0.03
CA PHE A 73 -23.34 -21.15 -0.07
C PHE A 73 -23.47 -21.97 1.23
N LEU A 74 -24.13 -21.43 2.27
CA LEU A 74 -24.45 -22.18 3.48
C LEU A 74 -25.70 -23.03 3.25
N MET A 75 -25.50 -24.26 2.76
CA MET A 75 -26.59 -25.21 2.60
C MET A 75 -27.15 -25.63 3.97
N PRO A 76 -28.49 -25.74 4.11
CA PRO A 76 -29.09 -26.36 5.29
C PRO A 76 -28.63 -27.80 5.43
N TYR A 77 -28.39 -28.27 6.65
CA TYR A 77 -28.04 -29.68 6.91
C TYR A 77 -29.10 -30.69 6.44
N SER A 78 -30.31 -30.23 6.14
CA SER A 78 -31.44 -31.06 5.75
C SER A 78 -31.54 -31.32 4.23
N VAL A 79 -30.57 -30.90 3.42
CA VAL A 79 -30.61 -31.16 1.97
C VAL A 79 -30.35 -32.64 1.68
N GLU A 80 -31.16 -33.23 0.80
CA GLU A 80 -31.10 -34.68 0.51
C GLU A 80 -29.77 -35.10 -0.13
N ASP A 81 -29.16 -34.22 -0.93
CA ASP A 81 -27.86 -34.42 -1.60
C ASP A 81 -26.69 -33.80 -0.82
N TRP A 82 -26.66 -33.97 0.51
CA TRP A 82 -25.59 -33.42 1.35
C TRP A 82 -24.20 -33.93 0.93
N SER A 83 -23.26 -32.99 0.78
CA SER A 83 -21.83 -33.25 0.55
C SER A 83 -21.00 -32.69 1.70
N ASP A 84 -19.97 -33.42 2.14
CA ASP A 84 -19.03 -32.95 3.16
C ASP A 84 -18.31 -31.66 2.75
N SER A 85 -18.18 -31.38 1.44
CA SER A 85 -17.62 -30.11 0.93
C SER A 85 -18.42 -28.89 1.37
N TYR A 86 -19.74 -29.04 1.61
CA TYR A 86 -20.61 -27.95 2.05
C TYR A 86 -20.23 -27.38 3.43
N HIS A 87 -19.41 -28.09 4.20
CA HIS A 87 -18.82 -27.54 5.42
C HIS A 87 -17.84 -26.40 5.17
N HIS A 88 -17.27 -26.31 3.97
CA HIS A 88 -16.17 -25.40 3.65
C HIS A 88 -16.53 -24.38 2.57
N ASP A 89 -17.70 -24.46 1.95
CA ASP A 89 -18.06 -23.57 0.84
C ASP A 89 -18.10 -22.09 1.24
N PHE A 90 -18.65 -21.77 2.42
CA PHE A 90 -18.66 -20.41 2.97
C PHE A 90 -17.23 -19.86 3.13
N GLU A 91 -16.38 -20.61 3.83
CA GLU A 91 -14.98 -20.23 4.06
C GLU A 91 -14.21 -20.13 2.73
N TYR A 92 -14.48 -21.04 1.79
CA TYR A 92 -13.83 -21.08 0.49
C TYR A 92 -14.15 -19.84 -0.36
N GLU A 93 -15.41 -19.39 -0.40
CA GLU A 93 -15.79 -18.20 -1.14
C GLU A 93 -15.19 -16.92 -0.54
N ILE A 94 -15.17 -16.79 0.80
CA ILE A 94 -14.45 -15.71 1.47
C ILE A 94 -12.96 -15.76 1.15
N GLY A 95 -12.36 -16.95 1.23
CA GLY A 95 -10.94 -17.17 0.96
C GLY A 95 -10.52 -16.76 -0.44
N LYS A 96 -11.38 -16.99 -1.46
CA LYS A 96 -11.14 -16.51 -2.83
C LYS A 96 -11.08 -14.99 -2.90
N ILE A 97 -12.05 -14.31 -2.29
CA ILE A 97 -12.14 -12.84 -2.31
C ILE A 97 -10.97 -12.23 -1.56
N VAL A 98 -10.70 -12.70 -0.34
CA VAL A 98 -9.59 -12.26 0.51
C VAL A 98 -8.26 -12.45 -0.22
N ARG A 99 -8.00 -13.64 -0.77
CA ARG A 99 -6.75 -13.92 -1.50
C ARG A 99 -6.60 -13.04 -2.74
N GLY A 100 -7.69 -12.83 -3.48
CA GLY A 100 -7.72 -11.98 -4.66
C GLY A 100 -7.34 -10.53 -4.35
N LEU A 101 -7.95 -9.96 -3.31
CA LEU A 101 -7.77 -8.56 -2.92
C LEU A 101 -6.54 -8.29 -2.05
N SER A 102 -5.92 -9.32 -1.48
CA SER A 102 -4.66 -9.21 -0.74
C SER A 102 -3.48 -9.61 -1.62
N ASN A 103 -3.20 -10.91 -1.69
CA ASN A 103 -2.01 -11.47 -2.31
C ASN A 103 -1.99 -11.29 -3.83
N THR A 104 -3.05 -11.68 -4.54
CA THR A 104 -3.06 -11.62 -6.00
C THR A 104 -2.96 -10.19 -6.50
N MET A 105 -3.75 -9.26 -5.95
CA MET A 105 -3.69 -7.84 -6.31
C MET A 105 -2.31 -7.23 -6.05
N ARG A 106 -1.66 -7.52 -4.92
CA ARG A 106 -0.29 -7.07 -4.66
C ARG A 106 0.72 -7.65 -5.65
N SER A 107 0.60 -8.92 -5.99
CA SER A 107 1.44 -9.54 -7.03
C SER A 107 1.26 -8.84 -8.38
N ARG A 108 0.01 -8.55 -8.79
CA ARG A 108 -0.28 -7.79 -10.02
C ARG A 108 0.28 -6.37 -9.97
N PHE A 109 0.19 -5.70 -8.82
CA PHE A 109 0.80 -4.38 -8.65
C PHE A 109 2.31 -4.45 -8.81
N ALA A 110 2.95 -5.45 -8.19
CA ALA A 110 4.39 -5.65 -8.26
C ALA A 110 4.86 -6.07 -9.67
N GLU A 111 4.05 -6.80 -10.44
CA GLU A 111 4.32 -7.07 -11.85
C GLU A 111 4.22 -5.78 -12.68
N TRP A 112 3.12 -5.06 -12.55
CA TRP A 112 2.84 -3.81 -13.26
C TRP A 112 3.94 -2.77 -13.05
N ILE A 113 4.30 -2.50 -11.78
CA ILE A 113 5.26 -1.44 -11.45
C ILE A 113 6.64 -1.70 -12.03
N ARG A 114 7.01 -2.99 -12.19
CA ARG A 114 8.28 -3.42 -12.79
C ARG A 114 8.30 -3.32 -14.32
N MET A 115 7.12 -3.28 -14.94
CA MET A 115 6.98 -3.12 -16.39
C MET A 115 6.88 -1.66 -16.84
N LEU A 116 6.78 -0.71 -15.90
CA LEU A 116 6.63 0.70 -16.26
C LEU A 116 7.83 1.19 -17.09
N PRO A 117 7.57 1.87 -18.23
CA PRO A 117 8.65 2.36 -19.06
C PRO A 117 9.34 3.54 -18.38
N ILE A 118 10.66 3.46 -18.26
CA ILE A 118 11.48 4.61 -17.88
C ILE A 118 11.88 5.33 -19.18
N PRO A 119 11.62 6.65 -19.29
CA PRO A 119 12.03 7.43 -20.46
C PRO A 119 13.53 7.32 -20.70
N VAL A 120 13.93 7.46 -21.97
CA VAL A 120 15.36 7.61 -22.29
C VAL A 120 15.81 9.00 -21.84
N SER A 121 17.04 9.10 -21.32
CA SER A 121 17.62 10.39 -20.91
C SER A 121 17.55 11.41 -22.08
N GLY A 122 17.04 12.61 -21.80
CA GLY A 122 16.81 13.66 -22.79
C GLY A 122 15.45 13.63 -23.49
N ALA A 123 14.63 12.59 -23.32
CA ALA A 123 13.27 12.51 -23.87
C ALA A 123 12.19 13.08 -22.92
N ALA A 124 12.52 13.27 -21.64
CA ALA A 124 11.62 13.79 -20.61
C ALA A 124 12.11 15.15 -20.06
N PRO A 125 11.22 15.98 -19.50
CA PRO A 125 11.60 17.21 -18.82
C PRO A 125 12.62 16.94 -17.70
N THR A 126 13.69 17.74 -17.65
CA THR A 126 14.75 17.59 -16.64
C THR A 126 14.48 18.49 -15.43
N VAL A 127 14.56 17.92 -14.24
CA VAL A 127 14.55 18.66 -12.96
C VAL A 127 15.98 19.11 -12.64
N HIS A 128 16.30 20.37 -12.92
CA HIS A 128 17.66 20.90 -12.80
C HIS A 128 18.17 21.09 -11.35
N CYS A 129 17.30 21.02 -10.34
CA CYS A 129 17.70 21.19 -8.95
C CYS A 129 18.22 19.91 -8.28
N ILE A 130 18.20 18.77 -8.97
CA ILE A 130 18.72 17.50 -8.45
C ILE A 130 20.23 17.61 -8.19
N ASP A 131 20.63 17.29 -6.97
CA ASP A 131 22.01 17.34 -6.50
C ASP A 131 22.56 15.92 -6.31
N LEU A 132 23.53 15.53 -7.14
CA LEU A 132 24.13 14.19 -7.11
C LEU A 132 24.95 13.89 -5.85
N ALA A 133 25.25 14.89 -5.00
CA ALA A 133 25.88 14.67 -3.70
C ALA A 133 24.85 14.54 -2.56
N ALA A 134 23.55 14.71 -2.84
CA ALA A 134 22.50 14.64 -1.84
C ALA A 134 22.11 13.20 -1.47
N THR A 135 21.29 13.07 -0.44
CA THR A 135 20.62 11.81 -0.06
C THR A 135 19.15 11.89 -0.48
N PHE A 136 18.56 10.75 -0.87
CA PHE A 136 17.21 10.67 -1.41
C PHE A 136 16.39 9.63 -0.65
N LEU A 137 15.26 10.06 -0.10
CA LEU A 137 14.17 9.20 0.33
C LEU A 137 13.11 9.22 -0.76
N THR A 138 12.78 8.08 -1.35
CA THR A 138 11.75 8.00 -2.39
C THR A 138 10.62 7.07 -1.98
N PHE A 139 9.40 7.55 -2.20
CA PHE A 139 8.17 6.77 -2.11
C PHE A 139 7.81 6.10 -3.44
N ASN A 140 8.54 6.43 -4.51
CA ASN A 140 8.39 5.80 -5.82
C ASN A 140 9.17 4.50 -5.86
N TYR A 141 8.61 3.52 -6.55
CA TYR A 141 9.21 2.20 -6.73
C TYR A 141 10.24 2.18 -7.88
N THR A 142 10.07 3.06 -8.87
CA THR A 142 10.83 3.07 -10.12
C THR A 142 12.26 3.61 -9.91
N PRO A 143 13.25 3.20 -10.73
CA PRO A 143 14.63 3.69 -10.64
C PRO A 143 14.83 5.04 -11.35
N THR A 144 13.85 5.95 -11.34
CA THR A 144 13.86 7.22 -12.11
C THR A 144 15.06 8.10 -11.77
N LEU A 145 15.39 8.24 -10.48
CA LEU A 145 16.55 9.01 -10.01
C LEU A 145 17.86 8.43 -10.56
N GLN A 146 18.00 7.10 -10.53
CA GLN A 146 19.20 6.44 -10.97
C GLN A 146 19.36 6.48 -12.49
N GLN A 147 18.29 6.20 -13.24
CA GLN A 147 18.36 6.09 -14.70
C GLN A 147 18.38 7.44 -15.42
N LEU A 148 17.63 8.43 -14.95
CA LEU A 148 17.56 9.73 -15.63
C LEU A 148 18.62 10.71 -15.14
N TYR A 149 19.01 10.64 -13.87
CA TYR A 149 19.92 11.60 -13.24
C TYR A 149 21.29 11.01 -12.89
N GLY A 150 21.46 9.68 -12.87
CA GLY A 150 22.72 9.05 -12.50
C GLY A 150 23.02 9.09 -11.00
N VAL A 151 21.99 9.20 -10.16
CA VAL A 151 22.14 9.11 -8.70
C VAL A 151 22.59 7.70 -8.31
N SER A 152 23.57 7.58 -7.41
CA SER A 152 24.04 6.28 -6.94
C SER A 152 23.01 5.57 -6.05
N ASP A 153 22.95 4.24 -6.12
CA ASP A 153 22.04 3.43 -5.31
C ASP A 153 22.25 3.63 -3.79
N ASP A 154 23.49 3.85 -3.34
CA ASP A 154 23.82 4.07 -1.92
C ASP A 154 23.18 5.36 -1.34
N GLN A 155 22.78 6.27 -2.23
CA GLN A 155 22.18 7.55 -1.89
C GLN A 155 20.65 7.49 -1.88
N VAL A 156 20.02 6.44 -2.42
CA VAL A 156 18.57 6.34 -2.58
C VAL A 156 18.01 5.26 -1.67
N LEU A 157 17.10 5.63 -0.78
CA LEU A 157 16.25 4.69 -0.07
C LEU A 157 14.86 4.64 -0.72
N HIS A 158 14.53 3.50 -1.32
CA HIS A 158 13.17 3.16 -1.74
C HIS A 158 12.41 2.57 -0.55
N ILE A 159 11.66 3.40 0.16
CA ILE A 159 11.03 2.99 1.43
C ILE A 159 9.92 1.93 1.24
N HIS A 160 9.37 1.82 0.03
CA HIS A 160 8.36 0.83 -0.35
C HIS A 160 8.91 -0.28 -1.27
N GLY A 161 10.23 -0.42 -1.36
CA GLY A 161 10.86 -1.38 -2.26
C GLY A 161 11.13 -0.82 -3.65
N ARG A 162 12.05 -1.47 -4.35
CA ARG A 162 12.63 -1.02 -5.62
C ARG A 162 12.20 -1.95 -6.74
N ALA A 163 11.49 -1.41 -7.74
CA ALA A 163 10.99 -2.18 -8.88
C ALA A 163 12.12 -2.77 -9.74
N ALA A 164 13.28 -2.11 -9.83
CA ALA A 164 14.42 -2.62 -10.59
C ALA A 164 15.06 -3.89 -9.97
N ASP A 165 14.76 -4.19 -8.71
CA ASP A 165 15.21 -5.38 -8.02
C ASP A 165 14.08 -6.46 -8.06
N PRO A 166 14.28 -7.58 -8.77
CA PRO A 166 13.30 -8.66 -8.84
C PRO A 166 12.98 -9.27 -7.47
N ASP A 167 13.94 -9.29 -6.55
CA ASP A 167 13.81 -9.88 -5.23
C ASP A 167 13.29 -8.89 -4.18
N SER A 168 13.22 -7.60 -4.52
CA SER A 168 12.64 -6.59 -3.62
C SER A 168 11.16 -6.86 -3.39
N ALA A 169 10.77 -6.99 -2.13
CA ALA A 169 9.38 -6.92 -1.74
C ALA A 169 8.85 -5.52 -2.06
N ILE A 170 7.70 -5.44 -2.75
CA ILE A 170 7.02 -4.19 -3.09
C ILE A 170 5.93 -3.95 -2.05
N MET A 171 6.02 -2.85 -1.31
CA MET A 171 5.10 -2.55 -0.20
C MET A 171 3.90 -1.72 -0.67
N LEU A 172 2.75 -2.38 -0.77
CA LEU A 172 1.44 -1.76 -1.04
C LEU A 172 0.48 -2.15 0.10
N GLY A 173 -0.18 -1.18 0.73
CA GLY A 173 -1.10 -1.46 1.83
C GLY A 173 -1.57 -0.22 2.59
N HIS A 174 -2.60 -0.36 3.43
CA HIS A 174 -3.18 0.73 4.21
C HIS A 174 -2.40 1.02 5.51
N GLY A 175 -2.52 2.24 6.03
CA GLY A 175 -1.93 2.65 7.31
C GLY A 175 -2.84 2.47 8.54
N TRP A 176 -4.05 1.93 8.36
CA TRP A 176 -5.00 1.76 9.46
C TRP A 176 -4.65 0.56 10.36
N GLU A 177 -4.32 0.83 11.61
CA GLU A 177 -4.13 -0.19 12.65
C GLU A 177 -5.48 -0.51 13.30
N ARG A 178 -6.02 -1.69 13.01
CA ARG A 178 -7.30 -2.16 13.54
C ARG A 178 -7.23 -2.44 15.04
N ARG A 179 -8.27 -2.03 15.76
CA ARG A 179 -8.47 -2.38 17.16
C ARG A 179 -9.13 -3.76 17.28
N THR A 180 -8.97 -4.39 18.44
CA THR A 180 -9.56 -5.70 18.72
C THR A 180 -11.08 -5.69 18.61
N GLU A 181 -11.74 -4.58 18.98
CA GLU A 181 -13.20 -4.45 18.91
C GLU A 181 -13.73 -4.34 17.47
N GLU A 182 -12.85 -4.05 16.51
CA GLU A 182 -13.18 -3.98 15.08
C GLU A 182 -12.98 -5.33 14.39
N MET A 183 -12.38 -6.31 15.07
CA MET A 183 -12.14 -7.68 14.58
C MET A 183 -13.38 -8.55 14.68
N MET A 184 -13.50 -9.53 13.78
CA MET A 184 -14.59 -10.50 13.80
C MET A 184 -14.24 -11.73 14.65
N THR A 185 -12.98 -12.13 14.67
CA THR A 185 -12.52 -13.29 15.44
C THR A 185 -12.96 -13.28 16.92
N PRO A 186 -12.88 -12.13 17.65
CA PRO A 186 -13.31 -12.09 19.05
C PRO A 186 -14.83 -12.27 19.28
N THR A 187 -15.66 -12.19 18.24
CA THR A 187 -17.11 -12.39 18.35
C THR A 187 -17.50 -13.86 18.23
N ILE A 188 -16.57 -14.74 17.83
CA ILE A 188 -16.79 -16.18 17.75
C ILE A 188 -16.99 -16.76 19.16
N ASP A 189 -18.14 -17.37 19.38
CA ASP A 189 -18.54 -17.98 20.64
C ASP A 189 -19.05 -19.43 20.44
N GLU A 190 -19.55 -20.05 21.50
CA GLU A 190 -20.08 -21.42 21.48
C GLU A 190 -21.33 -21.60 20.59
N ASN A 191 -22.01 -20.52 20.22
CA ASN A 191 -23.22 -20.53 19.39
C ASN A 191 -22.92 -20.25 17.91
N THR A 192 -21.68 -19.88 17.60
CA THR A 192 -21.26 -19.58 16.23
C THR A 192 -21.17 -20.87 15.41
N ASP A 193 -21.80 -20.89 14.23
CA ASP A 193 -21.68 -22.03 13.31
C ASP A 193 -20.20 -22.23 12.94
N THR A 194 -19.68 -23.43 13.18
CA THR A 194 -18.26 -23.76 12.91
C THR A 194 -17.87 -23.56 11.46
N ARG A 195 -18.83 -23.62 10.52
CA ARG A 195 -18.62 -23.35 9.09
C ARG A 195 -18.38 -21.87 8.79
N VAL A 196 -18.81 -20.97 9.68
CA VAL A 196 -18.70 -19.51 9.54
C VAL A 196 -17.43 -18.98 10.20
N ALA A 197 -16.99 -19.59 11.32
CA ALA A 197 -15.83 -19.17 12.09
C ALA A 197 -14.55 -19.03 11.23
N GLY A 198 -14.29 -19.97 10.31
CA GLY A 198 -13.16 -19.91 9.38
C GLY A 198 -13.18 -18.67 8.49
N GLY A 199 -14.36 -18.26 8.02
CA GLY A 199 -14.53 -17.05 7.22
C GLY A 199 -14.19 -15.76 7.97
N TYR A 200 -14.55 -15.64 9.25
CA TYR A 200 -14.21 -14.48 10.06
C TYR A 200 -12.70 -14.34 10.27
N HIS A 201 -12.00 -15.45 10.47
CA HIS A 201 -10.54 -15.45 10.51
C HIS A 201 -9.92 -14.97 9.20
N LEU A 202 -10.48 -15.35 8.05
CA LEU A 202 -9.99 -14.91 6.75
C LEU A 202 -10.22 -13.41 6.52
N ILE A 203 -11.36 -12.88 6.94
CA ILE A 203 -11.65 -11.43 6.89
C ILE A 203 -10.65 -10.67 7.76
N ASP A 204 -10.38 -11.11 8.98
CA ASP A 204 -9.36 -10.46 9.81
C ASP A 204 -7.95 -10.58 9.20
N GLY A 205 -7.66 -11.73 8.58
CA GLY A 205 -6.44 -11.97 7.82
C GLY A 205 -6.25 -10.98 6.66
N TYR A 206 -7.32 -10.61 5.94
CA TYR A 206 -7.25 -9.60 4.87
C TYR A 206 -6.66 -8.28 5.36
N PHE A 207 -7.18 -7.74 6.47
CA PHE A 207 -6.73 -6.46 7.01
C PHE A 207 -5.30 -6.56 7.55
N ALA A 208 -4.93 -7.68 8.18
CA ALA A 208 -3.56 -7.91 8.61
C ALA A 208 -2.59 -7.99 7.42
N ASP A 209 -2.97 -8.70 6.37
CA ASP A 209 -2.17 -8.89 5.17
C ASP A 209 -2.02 -7.60 4.35
N THR A 210 -3.02 -6.72 4.37
CA THR A 210 -3.03 -5.44 3.62
C THR A 210 -2.56 -4.25 4.47
N PHE A 211 -2.25 -4.46 5.75
CA PHE A 211 -1.66 -3.46 6.61
C PHE A 211 -0.20 -3.20 6.25
N LYS A 212 0.18 -1.92 6.18
CA LYS A 212 1.57 -1.49 5.99
C LYS A 212 2.26 -1.40 7.35
N PRO A 213 3.27 -2.24 7.65
CA PRO A 213 3.93 -2.25 8.95
C PRO A 213 4.96 -1.11 9.06
N THR A 214 4.49 0.15 9.08
CA THR A 214 5.35 1.34 9.05
C THR A 214 6.40 1.35 10.16
N ALA A 215 6.03 0.96 11.38
CA ALA A 215 6.97 0.88 12.50
C ALA A 215 8.14 -0.09 12.23
N GLN A 216 7.85 -1.25 11.62
CA GLN A 216 8.86 -2.23 11.25
C GLN A 216 9.75 -1.73 10.12
N ILE A 217 9.17 -1.08 9.09
CA ILE A 217 9.92 -0.49 7.98
C ILE A 217 10.89 0.59 8.49
N LEU A 218 10.44 1.44 9.41
CA LEU A 218 11.28 2.47 10.04
C LEU A 218 12.40 1.83 10.89
N ALA A 219 12.10 0.77 11.63
CA ALA A 219 13.09 0.04 12.43
C ALA A 219 14.17 -0.62 11.56
N GLN A 220 13.78 -1.26 10.45
CA GLN A 220 14.70 -1.87 9.49
C GLN A 220 15.63 -0.84 8.84
N ASN A 221 15.13 0.37 8.57
CA ASN A 221 15.88 1.44 7.92
C ASN A 221 16.54 2.41 8.91
N ARG A 222 16.55 2.09 10.22
CA ARG A 222 17.06 2.97 11.27
C ARG A 222 18.49 3.44 11.03
N ALA A 223 19.35 2.55 10.54
CA ALA A 223 20.74 2.91 10.22
C ALA A 223 20.81 3.99 9.12
N TRP A 224 19.95 3.91 8.11
CA TRP A 224 19.87 4.90 7.05
C TRP A 224 19.38 6.24 7.60
N PHE A 225 18.31 6.25 8.40
CA PHE A 225 17.76 7.47 9.02
C PHE A 225 18.75 8.14 9.98
N ASN A 226 19.56 7.37 10.70
CA ASN A 226 20.60 7.93 11.57
C ASN A 226 21.68 8.72 10.82
N ARG A 227 21.84 8.51 9.50
CA ARG A 227 22.77 9.31 8.67
C ARG A 227 22.26 10.73 8.40
N LEU A 228 20.97 10.98 8.63
CA LEU A 228 20.34 12.27 8.33
C LEU A 228 20.59 13.34 9.40
N VAL A 229 21.31 13.05 10.47
CA VAL A 229 21.57 14.00 11.59
C VAL A 229 22.29 15.27 11.11
N SER A 230 23.09 15.18 10.04
CA SER A 230 23.81 16.32 9.47
C SER A 230 23.04 17.08 8.37
N VAL A 231 21.83 16.64 8.01
CA VAL A 231 20.99 17.28 6.99
C VAL A 231 20.59 18.68 7.44
N SER A 232 20.86 19.67 6.59
CA SER A 232 20.52 21.08 6.82
C SER A 232 19.36 21.57 5.96
N ASP A 233 19.11 20.89 4.84
CA ASP A 233 18.18 21.34 3.81
C ASP A 233 17.33 20.16 3.31
N VAL A 234 16.00 20.32 3.33
CA VAL A 234 15.05 19.30 2.87
C VAL A 234 14.29 19.83 1.67
N TRP A 235 14.30 19.06 0.59
CA TRP A 235 13.63 19.37 -0.68
C TRP A 235 12.56 18.30 -0.94
N VAL A 236 11.31 18.72 -1.14
CA VAL A 236 10.20 17.81 -1.41
C VAL A 236 9.77 17.98 -2.86
N LEU A 237 9.79 16.90 -3.64
CA LEU A 237 9.43 16.91 -5.06
C LEU A 237 8.38 15.84 -5.34
N GLY A 238 7.38 16.18 -6.16
CA GLY A 238 6.42 15.18 -6.65
C GLY A 238 5.48 14.60 -5.59
N HIS A 239 5.50 15.10 -4.36
CA HIS A 239 4.43 14.78 -3.42
C HIS A 239 3.19 15.57 -3.77
N SER A 240 2.04 14.90 -3.75
CA SER A 240 0.78 15.60 -3.56
C SER A 240 0.87 16.23 -2.18
N LEU A 241 1.16 17.53 -2.12
CA LEU A 241 0.80 18.36 -0.97
C LEU A 241 -0.71 18.58 -1.09
N ALA A 242 -1.47 17.48 -1.05
CA ALA A 242 -2.83 17.61 -0.61
C ALA A 242 -2.68 18.18 0.80
N ASP A 243 -3.15 19.41 0.95
CA ASP A 243 -3.86 19.78 2.15
C ASP A 243 -4.49 18.49 2.71
N VAL A 244 -4.18 18.13 3.97
CA VAL A 244 -4.67 16.97 4.76
C VAL A 244 -6.21 16.97 4.91
N TRP A 245 -6.92 17.46 3.91
CA TRP A 245 -8.29 17.94 3.88
C TRP A 245 -9.16 17.16 2.89
N THR A 246 -8.63 16.19 2.11
CA THR A 246 -9.37 15.64 0.95
C THR A 246 -9.93 14.22 1.05
N CYS A 247 -9.65 13.40 2.07
CA CYS A 247 -10.30 12.07 2.14
C CYS A 247 -11.22 11.85 3.36
N ASN A 248 -11.31 12.73 4.39
CA ASN A 248 -12.37 12.70 5.42
C ASN A 248 -12.46 14.00 6.23
N GLY A 249 -13.67 14.49 6.52
CA GLY A 249 -13.92 15.75 7.22
C GLY A 249 -13.35 15.81 8.66
N PHE A 250 -12.80 16.99 9.00
CA PHE A 250 -12.49 17.54 10.34
C PHE A 250 -12.00 16.58 11.45
N VAL A 251 -10.66 16.56 11.69
CA VAL A 251 -9.98 16.81 12.98
C VAL A 251 -8.54 17.27 12.65
N PRO A 252 -7.99 18.36 13.23
CA PRO A 252 -6.65 18.84 12.89
C PRO A 252 -5.57 17.92 13.47
N VAL A 253 -4.73 17.33 12.61
CA VAL A 253 -3.48 16.68 13.04
C VAL A 253 -2.35 17.68 12.85
N THR A 254 -1.81 18.10 13.97
CA THR A 254 -0.62 18.93 14.16
C THR A 254 0.56 18.39 13.33
N TYR A 255 1.24 19.28 12.59
CA TYR A 255 2.56 18.98 12.02
C TYR A 255 3.46 18.38 13.10
N LEU A 256 3.96 17.16 12.89
CA LEU A 256 5.11 16.62 13.61
C LEU A 256 6.33 17.43 13.21
N THR A 257 6.48 18.59 13.84
CA THR A 257 7.79 19.18 14.06
C THR A 257 8.59 18.13 14.83
N MET A 258 9.75 17.74 14.28
CA MET A 258 10.69 16.91 15.04
C MET A 258 10.96 17.59 16.39
N PRO A 259 10.97 16.87 17.51
CA PRO A 259 11.30 17.48 18.79
C PRO A 259 12.71 18.08 18.74
N PRO A 260 12.96 19.24 19.37
CA PRO A 260 14.31 19.75 19.50
C PRO A 260 15.15 18.73 20.28
N TRP A 261 16.19 18.20 19.62
CA TRP A 261 17.16 17.31 20.26
C TRP A 261 17.72 17.98 21.53
N PRO A 262 17.75 17.29 22.69
CA PRO A 262 18.25 17.91 23.91
C PRO A 262 19.74 18.19 23.74
N ARG A 263 20.09 19.49 23.79
CA ARG A 263 21.48 19.92 23.99
C ARG A 263 21.91 19.41 25.36
N MET A 264 22.73 18.37 25.40
CA MET A 264 23.59 18.15 26.56
C MET A 264 24.53 19.35 26.65
N ARG A 265 24.26 20.24 27.62
CA ARG A 265 25.27 21.19 28.09
C ARG A 265 26.27 20.39 28.91
N GLY A 266 27.52 20.44 28.49
CA GLY A 266 28.64 20.09 29.35
C GLY A 266 28.68 20.99 30.58
N GLY A 267 28.95 20.36 31.72
CA GLY A 267 29.71 20.95 32.82
C GLY A 267 31.03 20.22 32.91
#